data_AF-A0A2E7TUZ3-F1
#
_entry.id   AF-A0A2E7TUZ3-F1
#
_cell.length_a   1.000
_cell.length_b   1.000
_cell.length_c   1.000
_cell.angle_alpha   90.00
_cell.angle_beta   90.00
_cell.angle_gamma   90.00
#
_symmetry.space_group_name_H-M   'P 1'
#
loop_
_entity.id
_entity.type
_entity.pdbx_description
1 polymer ?
#
loop_
_entity_poly.entity_id
_entity_poly.type
_entity_poly.pdbx_seq_one_letter_code
_entity_poly.pdbx_strand_id
1 'polypeptide(L)'
;MRSFDVPEFYRSPIIARVKQKRKVRDPRKRDFSPSMLDFGTVRFVMARHFGFCFGVENAIEIAYRALEENPGKRIFLLSQMIHNPEVNEDLTSQGIRFLQDTEGNNLTPLSELNADDVVLIPAFGTTLELEEQLKTIGVDISRYNTTCPFVEKVWMRSAKLATSDYTIVIHGKPEHEETRATFSHASGSGQALVIKNMSEAEVLCEFI
;
A
#
# COMPACT_ATOMS: atom_id res chain seq x y z
N MET A 1 -16.25 -12.77 -5.35
CA MET A 1 -15.40 -11.71 -4.75
C MET A 1 -14.55 -12.41 -3.69
N ARG A 2 -13.22 -12.23 -3.72
CA ARG A 2 -12.30 -12.81 -2.73
C ARG A 2 -12.74 -12.45 -1.31
N SER A 3 -12.66 -13.41 -0.40
CA SER A 3 -12.74 -13.17 1.04
C SER A 3 -11.32 -13.04 1.56
N PHE A 4 -11.13 -12.14 2.52
CA PHE A 4 -9.85 -11.95 3.18
C PHE A 4 -9.93 -12.41 4.63
N ASP A 5 -8.89 -13.07 5.10
CA ASP A 5 -8.68 -13.41 6.50
C ASP A 5 -8.00 -12.23 7.21
N VAL A 6 -8.85 -11.30 7.65
CA VAL A 6 -8.44 -10.11 8.40
C VAL A 6 -8.98 -10.28 9.82
N PRO A 7 -8.16 -10.05 10.87
CA PRO A 7 -8.56 -10.25 12.26
C PRO A 7 -9.91 -9.61 12.59
N GLU A 8 -10.74 -10.33 13.35
CA GLU A 8 -12.11 -9.90 13.64
C GLU A 8 -12.18 -8.57 14.38
N PHE A 9 -11.17 -8.24 15.19
CA PHE A 9 -11.14 -6.99 15.94
C PHE A 9 -11.00 -5.75 15.04
N TYR A 10 -10.55 -5.90 13.79
CA TYR A 10 -10.61 -4.83 12.78
C TYR A 10 -12.00 -4.65 12.16
N ARG A 11 -12.93 -5.57 12.39
CA ARG A 11 -14.26 -5.56 11.77
C ARG A 11 -15.29 -4.97 12.72
N SER A 12 -15.86 -3.83 12.33
CA SER A 12 -17.01 -3.27 13.04
C SER A 12 -18.30 -4.05 12.73
N PRO A 13 -19.07 -4.50 13.76
CA PRO A 13 -20.30 -5.25 13.56
C PRO A 13 -21.41 -4.43 12.88
N ILE A 14 -21.42 -3.10 13.10
CA ILE A 14 -22.37 -2.18 12.47
C ILE A 14 -22.01 -1.99 11.01
N ILE A 15 -20.75 -1.64 10.73
CA ILE A 15 -20.26 -1.38 9.37
C ILE A 15 -20.41 -2.62 8.50
N ALA A 16 -20.10 -3.81 9.03
CA ALA A 16 -20.23 -5.08 8.33
C ALA A 16 -21.67 -5.32 7.85
N ARG A 17 -22.66 -5.12 8.73
CA ARG A 17 -24.09 -5.28 8.39
C ARG A 17 -24.54 -4.28 7.32
N VAL A 18 -24.12 -3.01 7.43
CA VAL A 18 -24.43 -1.98 6.42
C VAL A 18 -23.83 -2.36 5.07
N LYS A 19 -22.55 -2.73 5.03
CA LYS A 19 -21.85 -3.18 3.81
C LYS A 19 -22.49 -4.44 3.21
N GLN A 20 -22.90 -5.41 4.02
CA GLN A 20 -23.57 -6.63 3.56
C GLN A 20 -24.92 -6.32 2.90
N LYS A 21 -25.77 -5.52 3.57
CA LYS A 21 -27.07 -5.09 3.00
C LYS A 21 -26.88 -4.35 1.68
N ARG A 22 -25.87 -3.48 1.62
CA ARG A 22 -25.48 -2.73 0.41
C ARG A 22 -24.97 -3.64 -0.72
N LYS A 23 -24.21 -4.68 -0.40
CA LYS A 23 -23.69 -5.69 -1.36
C LYS A 23 -24.81 -6.54 -1.97
N VAL A 24 -25.81 -6.91 -1.18
CA VAL A 24 -26.98 -7.66 -1.67
C VAL A 24 -27.84 -6.80 -2.60
N ARG A 25 -28.10 -5.54 -2.23
CA ARG A 25 -28.95 -4.64 -3.03
C ARG A 25 -28.28 -4.11 -4.29
N ASP A 26 -26.99 -3.84 -4.24
CA ASP A 26 -26.22 -3.31 -5.37
C ASP A 26 -24.84 -3.97 -5.41
N PRO A 27 -24.76 -5.20 -5.96
CA PRO A 27 -23.52 -5.98 -6.00
C PRO A 27 -22.46 -5.39 -6.93
N ARG A 28 -22.87 -4.60 -7.93
CA ARG A 28 -21.97 -3.96 -8.91
C ARG A 28 -21.53 -2.56 -8.49
N LYS A 29 -21.93 -2.10 -7.31
CA LYS A 29 -21.55 -0.78 -6.75
C LYS A 29 -21.87 0.39 -7.69
N ARG A 30 -23.01 0.34 -8.38
CA ARG A 30 -23.46 1.40 -9.31
C ARG A 30 -24.13 2.56 -8.59
N ASP A 31 -24.72 2.30 -7.43
CA ASP A 31 -25.32 3.34 -6.60
C ASP A 31 -24.27 3.93 -5.65
N PHE A 32 -23.88 5.17 -5.92
CA PHE A 32 -22.89 5.92 -5.16
C PHE A 32 -23.47 6.69 -3.96
N SER A 33 -24.79 6.65 -3.76
CA SER A 33 -25.43 7.34 -2.64
C SER A 33 -24.93 6.82 -1.28
N PRO A 34 -24.89 7.69 -0.24
CA PRO A 34 -24.58 7.24 1.10
C PRO A 34 -25.67 6.31 1.65
N SER A 35 -25.31 5.49 2.63
CA SER A 35 -26.28 4.73 3.43
C SER A 35 -26.75 5.60 4.59
N MET A 36 -28.06 5.75 4.76
CA MET A 36 -28.63 6.46 5.90
C MET A 36 -29.16 5.46 6.93
N LEU A 37 -28.70 5.59 8.18
CA LEU A 37 -29.28 4.92 9.34
C LEU A 37 -30.12 5.95 10.09
N ASP A 38 -31.43 5.75 10.11
CA ASP A 38 -32.39 6.68 10.68
C ASP A 38 -32.93 6.14 12.00
N PHE A 39 -32.68 6.87 13.09
CA PHE A 39 -33.16 6.57 14.44
C PHE A 39 -34.14 7.66 14.94
N GLY A 40 -34.79 8.38 14.03
CA GLY A 40 -35.71 9.47 14.34
C GLY A 40 -34.97 10.78 14.56
N THR A 41 -34.69 11.12 15.83
CA THR A 41 -34.04 12.39 16.19
C THR A 41 -32.60 12.47 15.67
N VAL A 42 -31.94 11.32 15.50
CA VAL A 42 -30.55 11.24 15.02
C VAL A 42 -30.50 10.40 13.75
N ARG A 43 -29.76 10.92 12.76
CA ARG A 43 -29.50 10.23 11.48
C ARG A 43 -27.99 10.13 11.27
N PHE A 44 -27.53 8.92 10.96
CA PHE A 44 -26.15 8.66 10.57
C PHE A 44 -26.07 8.50 9.07
N VAL A 45 -25.27 9.34 8.41
CA VAL A 45 -25.04 9.27 6.96
C VAL A 45 -23.66 8.67 6.74
N MET A 46 -23.62 7.44 6.21
CA MET A 46 -22.40 6.70 5.95
C MET A 46 -22.07 6.73 4.47
N ALA A 47 -20.85 7.12 4.10
CA ALA A 47 -20.41 7.10 2.71
C ALA A 47 -20.62 5.73 2.05
N ARG A 48 -20.78 5.69 0.72
CA ARG A 48 -20.88 4.43 -0.03
C ARG A 48 -19.62 3.58 0.12
N HIS A 49 -18.47 4.23 0.04
CA HIS A 49 -17.15 3.62 0.09
C HIS A 49 -16.39 4.19 1.28
N PHE A 50 -16.01 3.31 2.22
CA PHE A 50 -15.27 3.66 3.42
C PHE A 50 -14.66 2.40 4.06
N GLY A 51 -13.66 2.59 4.92
CA GLY A 51 -12.87 1.52 5.54
C GLY A 51 -11.86 0.89 4.58
N PHE A 52 -11.37 -0.29 4.93
CA PHE A 52 -10.32 -0.95 4.16
C PHE A 52 -10.72 -1.22 2.71
N CYS A 53 -9.79 -0.91 1.80
CA CYS A 53 -9.86 -1.29 0.40
C CYS A 53 -9.25 -2.69 0.21
N PHE A 54 -9.39 -3.24 -0.99
CA PHE A 54 -8.83 -4.55 -1.34
C PHE A 54 -7.33 -4.64 -1.04
N GLY A 55 -6.55 -3.62 -1.39
CA GLY A 55 -5.10 -3.62 -1.17
C GLY A 55 -4.74 -3.68 0.31
N VAL A 56 -5.46 -2.94 1.15
CA VAL A 56 -5.27 -2.95 2.60
C VAL A 56 -5.67 -4.28 3.22
N GLU A 57 -6.83 -4.84 2.86
CA GLU A 57 -7.26 -6.17 3.37
C GLU A 57 -6.25 -7.26 2.97
N ASN A 58 -5.74 -7.23 1.73
CA ASN A 58 -4.71 -8.15 1.25
C ASN A 58 -3.39 -8.00 2.02
N ALA A 59 -2.95 -6.77 2.28
CA ALA A 59 -1.71 -6.51 3.00
C ALA A 59 -1.76 -6.99 4.44
N ILE A 60 -2.89 -6.77 5.14
CA ILE A 60 -3.09 -7.26 6.51
C ILE A 60 -3.11 -8.79 6.55
N GLU A 61 -3.84 -9.46 5.65
CA GLU A 61 -3.87 -10.94 5.57
C GLU A 61 -2.46 -11.51 5.38
N ILE A 62 -1.66 -10.94 4.46
CA ILE A 62 -0.29 -11.39 4.22
C ILE A 62 0.61 -11.12 5.43
N ALA A 63 0.42 -10.00 6.13
CA ALA A 63 1.18 -9.68 7.35
C ALA A 63 0.97 -10.72 8.45
N TYR A 64 -0.29 -11.05 8.72
CA TYR A 64 -0.66 -12.06 9.70
C TYR A 64 -0.19 -13.45 9.30
N ARG A 65 -0.30 -13.80 8.01
CA ARG A 65 0.28 -15.04 7.50
C ARG A 65 1.80 -15.10 7.67
N ALA A 66 2.51 -13.98 7.49
CA ALA A 66 3.96 -13.93 7.72
C ALA A 66 4.31 -14.18 9.19
N LEU A 67 3.53 -13.67 10.14
CA LEU A 67 3.68 -13.96 11.56
C LEU A 67 3.45 -15.45 11.86
N GLU A 68 2.37 -16.03 11.32
CA GLU A 68 1.99 -17.43 11.56
C GLU A 68 2.97 -18.44 10.94
N GLU A 69 3.44 -18.18 9.71
CA GLU A 69 4.31 -19.10 8.97
C GLU A 69 5.77 -19.07 9.44
N ASN A 70 6.17 -18.07 10.25
CA ASN A 70 7.57 -17.88 10.65
C ASN A 70 7.74 -17.74 12.18
N PRO A 71 7.28 -18.73 12.97
CA PRO A 71 7.38 -18.67 14.42
C PRO A 71 8.85 -18.55 14.87
N GLY A 72 9.11 -17.57 15.73
CA GLY A 72 10.44 -17.32 16.31
C GLY A 72 11.45 -16.63 15.39
N LYS A 73 11.08 -16.31 14.14
CA LYS A 73 11.95 -15.52 13.24
C LYS A 73 11.84 -14.03 13.53
N ARG A 74 12.87 -13.27 13.16
CA ARG A 74 12.78 -11.80 13.10
C ARG A 74 11.99 -11.43 11.84
N ILE A 75 10.98 -10.59 12.03
CA ILE A 75 10.09 -10.14 10.98
C ILE A 75 10.16 -8.62 10.93
N PHE A 76 10.46 -8.10 9.74
CA PHE A 76 10.58 -6.69 9.48
C PHE A 76 9.56 -6.24 8.44
N LEU A 77 9.08 -5.02 8.57
CA LEU A 77 8.37 -4.32 7.52
C LEU A 77 9.27 -3.19 7.05
N LEU A 78 9.40 -3.04 5.74
CA LEU A 78 10.28 -2.03 5.16
C LEU A 78 9.95 -0.62 5.65
N SER A 79 8.67 -0.30 5.79
CA SER A 79 8.15 0.94 6.38
C SER A 79 6.83 0.64 7.10
N GLN A 80 5.94 1.61 7.30
CA GLN A 80 4.57 1.34 7.72
C GLN A 80 3.85 0.47 6.69
N MET A 81 3.02 -0.49 7.15
CA MET A 81 2.23 -1.34 6.25
C MET A 81 1.26 -0.50 5.41
N ILE A 82 0.60 0.41 6.11
CA ILE A 82 -0.36 1.42 5.65
C ILE A 82 -0.24 2.63 6.59
N HIS A 83 -0.71 3.81 6.17
CA HIS A 83 -0.76 4.99 7.04
C HIS A 83 -1.94 4.93 8.03
N ASN A 84 -1.94 3.93 8.91
CA ASN A 84 -2.89 3.76 10.01
C ASN A 84 -2.10 3.39 11.29
N PRO A 85 -2.04 4.29 12.29
CA PRO A 85 -1.28 4.04 13.52
C PRO A 85 -1.73 2.77 14.25
N GLU A 86 -3.04 2.54 14.42
CA GLU A 86 -3.58 1.39 15.14
C GLU A 86 -3.14 0.05 14.51
N VAL A 87 -3.14 -0.03 13.18
CA VAL A 87 -2.69 -1.25 12.47
C VAL A 87 -1.19 -1.46 12.63
N ASN A 88 -0.39 -0.39 12.56
CA ASN A 88 1.06 -0.51 12.73
C ASN A 88 1.43 -0.85 14.19
N GLU A 89 0.74 -0.27 15.17
CA GLU A 89 0.92 -0.57 16.60
C GLU A 89 0.58 -2.03 16.90
N ASP A 90 -0.53 -2.54 16.36
CA ASP A 90 -0.89 -3.96 16.45
C ASP A 90 0.22 -4.85 15.89
N LEU A 91 0.67 -4.61 14.65
CA LEU A 91 1.74 -5.40 14.04
C LEU A 91 3.06 -5.33 14.84
N THR A 92 3.41 -4.16 15.37
CA THR A 92 4.58 -4.01 16.25
C THR A 92 4.41 -4.76 17.57
N SER A 93 3.20 -4.78 18.15
CA SER A 93 2.91 -5.56 19.37
C SER A 93 3.05 -7.08 19.16
N GLN A 94 2.87 -7.54 17.92
CA GLN A 94 3.12 -8.93 17.50
C GLN A 94 4.60 -9.22 17.20
N GLY A 95 5.49 -8.23 17.34
CA GLY A 95 6.94 -8.38 17.18
C GLY A 95 7.51 -7.92 15.84
N ILE A 96 6.70 -7.36 14.94
CA ILE A 96 7.22 -6.77 13.68
C ILE A 96 7.99 -5.48 13.98
N ARG A 97 9.13 -5.30 13.31
CA ARG A 97 9.96 -4.08 13.39
C ARG A 97 10.01 -3.33 12.06
N PHE A 98 10.14 -2.01 12.11
CA PHE A 98 10.27 -1.20 10.90
C PHE A 98 11.74 -1.00 10.51
N LEU A 99 12.05 -1.11 9.21
CA LEU A 99 13.38 -0.79 8.67
C LEU A 99 13.54 0.71 8.44
N GLN A 100 12.50 1.36 7.93
CA GLN A 100 12.47 2.78 7.63
C GLN A 100 11.22 3.44 8.22
N ASP A 101 11.27 4.76 8.39
CA ASP A 101 10.08 5.58 8.57
C ASP A 101 9.43 5.93 7.22
N THR A 102 8.32 6.66 7.26
CA THR A 102 7.58 7.07 6.05
C THR A 102 8.33 8.07 5.18
N GLU A 103 9.36 8.72 5.71
CA GLU A 103 10.22 9.65 4.97
C GLU A 103 11.40 8.93 4.31
N GLY A 104 11.61 7.64 4.62
CA GLY A 104 12.71 6.83 4.11
C GLY A 104 13.98 6.90 4.96
N ASN A 105 13.90 7.48 6.17
CA ASN A 105 15.02 7.44 7.11
C ASN A 105 15.12 6.03 7.70
N ASN A 106 16.34 5.50 7.81
CA ASN A 106 16.56 4.17 8.38
C ASN A 106 16.32 4.20 9.90
N LEU A 107 15.37 3.38 10.35
CA LEU A 107 15.14 3.07 11.77
C LEU A 107 15.97 1.86 12.22
N THR A 108 16.13 0.89 11.32
CA THR A 108 16.99 -0.28 11.51
C THR A 108 17.94 -0.36 10.32
N PRO A 109 19.27 -0.36 10.51
CA PRO A 109 20.24 -0.51 9.43
C PRO A 109 20.04 -1.84 8.68
N LEU A 110 20.05 -1.79 7.33
CA LEU A 110 19.94 -3.01 6.50
C LEU A 110 21.07 -4.01 6.77
N SER A 111 22.23 -3.55 7.27
CA SER A 111 23.34 -4.41 7.67
C SER A 111 23.04 -5.32 8.86
N GLU A 112 21.96 -5.07 9.61
CA GLU A 112 21.50 -5.97 10.68
C GLU A 112 20.69 -7.16 10.15
N LEU A 113 20.28 -7.11 8.88
CA LEU A 113 19.54 -8.17 8.22
C LEU A 113 20.46 -9.30 7.75
N ASN A 114 19.91 -10.50 7.70
CA ASN A 114 20.51 -11.67 7.09
C ASN A 114 19.44 -12.46 6.31
N ALA A 115 19.87 -13.47 5.56
CA ALA A 115 19.00 -14.25 4.68
C ALA A 115 17.88 -15.04 5.40
N ASP A 116 18.00 -15.28 6.72
CA ASP A 116 16.97 -15.99 7.48
C ASP A 116 15.82 -15.09 7.95
N ASP A 117 16.02 -13.76 7.90
CA ASP A 117 15.01 -12.78 8.27
C ASP A 117 13.88 -12.69 7.26
N VAL A 118 12.69 -12.34 7.75
CA VAL A 118 11.52 -12.12 6.91
C VAL A 118 11.32 -10.62 6.74
N VAL A 119 11.23 -10.15 5.49
CA VAL A 119 10.93 -8.75 5.18
C VAL A 119 9.66 -8.64 4.38
N LEU A 120 8.74 -7.81 4.87
CA LEU A 120 7.49 -7.48 4.21
C LEU A 120 7.63 -6.16 3.45
N ILE A 121 7.23 -6.17 2.18
CA ILE A 121 7.10 -4.96 1.37
C ILE A 121 5.71 -4.36 1.62
N PRO A 122 5.59 -3.06 1.94
CA PRO A 122 4.31 -2.43 2.26
C PRO A 122 3.38 -2.32 1.04
N ALA A 123 2.12 -1.96 1.27
CA ALA A 123 1.10 -1.89 0.22
C ALA A 123 1.41 -0.84 -0.87
N PHE A 124 2.25 0.15 -0.55
CA PHE A 124 2.73 1.21 -1.46
C PHE A 124 3.90 0.75 -2.35
N GLY A 125 4.49 -0.41 -2.06
CA GLY A 125 5.66 -0.92 -2.77
C GLY A 125 6.99 -0.44 -2.21
N THR A 126 8.04 -0.65 -2.99
CA THR A 126 9.41 -0.24 -2.68
C THR A 126 10.13 0.19 -3.96
N THR A 127 11.24 0.91 -3.82
CA THR A 127 12.09 1.30 -4.95
C THR A 127 12.94 0.12 -5.43
N LEU A 128 13.35 0.15 -6.70
CA LEU A 128 14.21 -0.88 -7.31
C LEU A 128 15.56 -1.00 -6.59
N GLU A 129 16.12 0.11 -6.11
CA GLU A 129 17.38 0.15 -5.40
C GLU A 129 17.31 -0.63 -4.08
N LEU A 130 16.22 -0.45 -3.34
CA LEU A 130 16.03 -1.12 -2.06
C LEU A 130 15.67 -2.60 -2.24
N GLU A 131 14.94 -2.96 -3.30
CA GLU A 131 14.77 -4.36 -3.68
C GLU A 131 16.12 -5.04 -3.95
N GLU A 132 17.02 -4.38 -4.68
CA GLU A 132 18.33 -4.94 -5.01
C GLU A 132 19.23 -5.07 -3.77
N GLN A 133 19.17 -4.10 -2.85
CA GLN A 133 19.87 -4.18 -1.57
C GLN A 133 19.41 -5.39 -0.74
N LEU A 134 18.09 -5.62 -0.65
CA LEU A 134 17.54 -6.76 0.07
C LEU A 134 17.89 -8.10 -0.60
N LYS A 135 17.83 -8.16 -1.93
CA LYS A 135 18.28 -9.34 -2.71
C LYS A 135 19.76 -9.64 -2.48
N THR A 136 20.61 -8.61 -2.43
CA THR A 136 22.06 -8.75 -2.17
C THR A 136 22.33 -9.35 -0.79
N ILE A 137 21.52 -9.00 0.22
CA ILE A 137 21.60 -9.59 1.57
C ILE A 137 21.13 -11.06 1.57
N GLY A 138 20.35 -11.47 0.56
CA GLY A 138 19.78 -12.81 0.44
C GLY A 138 18.38 -12.95 1.05
N VAL A 139 17.70 -11.83 1.33
CA VAL A 139 16.32 -11.82 1.84
C VAL A 139 15.34 -12.13 0.72
N ASP A 140 14.41 -13.07 0.96
CA ASP A 140 13.27 -13.31 0.05
C ASP A 140 12.17 -12.26 0.25
N ILE A 141 12.17 -11.26 -0.64
CA ILE A 141 11.15 -10.20 -0.66
C ILE A 141 9.91 -10.55 -1.48
N SER A 142 9.88 -11.70 -2.16
CA SER A 142 8.78 -12.08 -3.06
C SER A 142 7.61 -12.71 -2.30
N ARG A 143 7.90 -13.49 -1.26
CA ARG A 143 6.90 -14.28 -0.52
C ARG A 143 5.89 -13.43 0.24
N TYR A 144 6.33 -12.29 0.79
CA TYR A 144 5.50 -11.38 1.58
C TYR A 144 5.50 -9.96 1.00
N ASN A 145 5.48 -9.86 -0.33
CA ASN A 145 5.24 -8.59 -0.99
C ASN A 145 3.75 -8.24 -0.93
N THR A 146 3.40 -7.15 -0.25
CA THR A 146 2.01 -6.69 -0.12
C THR A 146 1.63 -5.56 -1.06
N THR A 147 2.52 -5.18 -1.99
CA THR A 147 2.29 -4.11 -2.97
C THR A 147 0.92 -4.29 -3.61
N CYS A 148 0.13 -3.22 -3.57
CA CYS A 148 -1.21 -3.23 -4.10
C CYS A 148 -1.17 -3.49 -5.62
N PRO A 149 -1.94 -4.46 -6.17
CA PRO A 149 -1.94 -4.73 -7.61
C PRO A 149 -2.35 -3.53 -8.47
N PHE A 150 -3.03 -2.54 -7.89
CA PHE A 150 -3.34 -1.29 -8.57
C PHE A 150 -2.12 -0.36 -8.70
N VAL A 151 -1.19 -0.40 -7.74
CA VAL A 151 0.11 0.30 -7.79
C VAL A 151 1.01 -0.39 -8.83
N GLU A 152 1.15 -1.72 -8.76
CA GLU A 152 1.92 -2.48 -9.77
C GLU A 152 1.40 -2.24 -11.19
N LYS A 153 0.07 -2.08 -11.34
CA LYS A 153 -0.54 -1.75 -12.62
C LYS A 153 -0.10 -0.39 -13.16
N VAL A 154 0.16 0.59 -12.30
CA VAL A 154 0.75 1.87 -12.71
C VAL A 154 2.17 1.61 -13.23
N TRP A 155 3.00 0.86 -12.50
CA TRP A 155 4.37 0.56 -12.89
C TRP A 155 4.45 -0.18 -14.23
N MET A 156 3.63 -1.22 -14.43
CA MET A 156 3.55 -1.94 -15.70
C MET A 156 3.13 -1.04 -16.88
N ARG A 157 2.25 -0.06 -16.63
CA ARG A 157 1.83 0.90 -17.66
C ARG A 157 2.94 1.89 -17.98
N SER A 158 3.63 2.40 -16.97
CA SER A 158 4.80 3.27 -17.13
C SER A 158 5.89 2.57 -17.95
N ALA A 159 6.25 1.34 -17.58
CA ALA A 159 7.25 0.55 -18.31
C ALA A 159 6.84 0.29 -19.77
N LYS A 160 5.55 -0.01 -20.02
CA LYS A 160 5.05 -0.17 -21.40
C LYS A 160 5.17 1.12 -22.21
N LEU A 161 4.79 2.26 -21.65
CA LEU A 161 4.88 3.55 -22.34
C LEU A 161 6.32 3.95 -22.63
N ALA A 162 7.25 3.62 -21.72
CA ALA A 162 8.68 3.83 -21.93
C ALA A 162 9.23 3.09 -23.18
N THR A 163 8.72 1.89 -23.49
CA THR A 163 9.11 1.17 -24.73
C THR A 163 8.69 1.89 -26.02
N SER A 164 7.79 2.86 -25.92
CA SER A 164 7.32 3.69 -27.02
C SER A 164 7.88 5.13 -26.95
N ASP A 165 8.99 5.32 -26.22
CA ASP A 165 9.73 6.58 -26.08
C ASP A 165 8.92 7.76 -25.51
N TYR A 166 7.93 7.45 -24.66
CA TYR A 166 7.20 8.46 -23.91
C TYR A 166 7.91 8.79 -22.59
N THR A 167 7.95 10.08 -22.25
CA THR A 167 8.27 10.54 -20.90
C THR A 167 7.08 10.35 -19.97
N ILE A 168 7.30 9.74 -18.80
CA ILE A 168 6.27 9.50 -17.79
C ILE A 168 6.21 10.69 -16.82
N VAL A 169 5.08 11.40 -16.81
CA VAL A 169 4.82 12.45 -15.81
C VAL A 169 3.98 11.87 -14.68
N ILE A 170 4.55 11.82 -13.48
CA ILE A 170 3.91 11.31 -12.27
C ILE A 170 3.39 12.50 -11.46
N HIS A 171 2.08 12.58 -11.27
CA HIS A 171 1.49 13.58 -10.39
C HIS A 171 1.36 13.03 -8.96
N GLY A 172 2.14 13.57 -8.03
CA GLY A 172 2.18 13.09 -6.65
C GLY A 172 3.09 13.92 -5.75
N LYS A 173 3.09 13.61 -4.46
CA LYS A 173 4.05 14.22 -3.51
C LYS A 173 5.39 13.49 -3.64
N PRO A 174 6.51 14.15 -4.01
CA PRO A 174 7.80 13.48 -4.23
C PRO A 174 8.27 12.64 -3.03
N GLU A 175 8.06 13.15 -1.82
CA GLU A 175 8.49 12.47 -0.58
C GLU A 175 7.60 11.30 -0.15
N HIS A 176 6.43 11.11 -0.77
CA HIS A 176 5.53 10.02 -0.41
C HIS A 176 6.06 8.69 -0.96
N GLU A 177 6.01 7.65 -0.14
CA GLU A 177 6.62 6.33 -0.42
C GLU A 177 6.14 5.73 -1.75
N GLU A 178 4.82 5.77 -2.01
CA GLU A 178 4.25 5.31 -3.29
C GLU A 178 4.79 6.09 -4.49
N THR A 179 5.03 7.40 -4.33
CA THR A 179 5.59 8.24 -5.40
C THR A 179 7.05 7.89 -5.63
N ARG A 180 7.86 7.71 -4.57
CA ARG A 180 9.27 7.30 -4.70
C ARG A 180 9.39 5.95 -5.40
N ALA A 181 8.58 4.97 -4.99
CA ALA A 181 8.54 3.65 -5.62
C ALA A 181 8.12 3.76 -7.09
N THR A 182 7.01 4.44 -7.37
CA THR A 182 6.51 4.64 -8.74
C THR A 182 7.51 5.36 -9.63
N PHE A 183 8.20 6.37 -9.11
CA PHE A 183 9.27 7.06 -9.81
C PHE A 183 10.43 6.14 -10.11
N SER A 184 10.97 5.42 -9.11
CA SER A 184 12.08 4.47 -9.29
C SER A 184 11.79 3.42 -10.37
N HIS A 185 10.59 2.81 -10.34
CA HIS A 185 10.16 1.83 -11.36
C HIS A 185 10.01 2.45 -12.75
N ALA A 186 9.46 3.67 -12.84
CA ALA A 186 9.31 4.38 -14.11
C ALA A 186 10.65 4.84 -14.69
N SER A 187 11.51 5.45 -13.88
CA SER A 187 12.84 5.93 -14.27
C SER A 187 13.80 4.78 -14.61
N GLY A 188 13.61 3.61 -14.00
CA GLY A 188 14.34 2.39 -14.36
C GLY A 188 13.97 1.83 -15.75
N SER A 189 12.80 2.22 -16.28
CA SER A 189 12.31 1.75 -17.59
C SER A 189 12.44 2.79 -18.71
N GLY A 190 12.51 4.08 -18.38
CA GLY A 190 12.58 5.19 -19.34
C GLY A 190 12.63 6.55 -18.65
N GLN A 191 12.34 7.62 -19.39
CA GLN A 191 12.32 8.96 -18.81
C GLN A 191 11.10 9.16 -17.93
N ALA A 192 11.30 9.70 -16.72
CA ALA A 192 10.23 10.02 -15.80
C ALA A 192 10.52 11.30 -15.01
N LEU A 193 9.47 12.01 -14.60
CA LEU A 193 9.55 13.11 -13.64
C LEU A 193 8.31 13.15 -12.74
N VAL A 194 8.45 13.79 -11.59
CA VAL A 194 7.35 14.00 -10.64
C VAL A 194 6.96 15.47 -10.63
N ILE A 195 5.66 15.75 -10.66
CA ILE A 195 5.07 17.06 -10.39
C ILE A 195 4.08 16.95 -9.23
N LYS A 196 4.04 17.96 -8.36
CA LYS A 196 3.20 17.98 -7.16
C LYS A 196 1.93 18.82 -7.31
N ASN A 197 1.95 19.84 -8.17
CA ASN A 197 0.91 20.85 -8.22
C ASN A 197 0.86 21.57 -9.58
N MET A 198 -0.12 22.46 -9.73
CA MET A 198 -0.34 23.23 -10.97
C MET A 198 0.86 24.10 -11.35
N SER A 199 1.51 24.75 -10.40
CA SER A 199 2.65 25.63 -10.69
C SER A 199 3.82 24.86 -11.31
N GLU A 200 4.10 23.65 -10.82
CA GLU A 200 5.12 22.78 -11.43
C GLU A 200 4.69 22.26 -12.81
N ALA A 201 3.39 22.03 -13.03
CA ALA A 201 2.86 21.66 -14.34
C ALA A 201 2.98 22.80 -15.36
N GLU A 202 2.72 24.05 -14.95
CA GLU A 202 2.90 25.24 -15.78
C GLU A 202 4.36 25.40 -16.20
N VAL A 203 5.30 25.21 -15.28
CA VAL A 203 6.74 25.20 -15.58
C VAL A 203 7.09 24.09 -16.57
N LEU A 204 6.57 22.88 -16.39
CA LEU A 204 6.81 21.77 -17.33
C LEU A 204 6.35 22.10 -18.76
N CYS A 205 5.19 22.76 -18.90
CA CYS A 205 4.65 23.18 -20.19
C CYS A 205 5.54 24.19 -20.94
N GLU A 206 6.51 24.83 -20.29
CA GLU A 206 7.48 25.69 -20.98
C GLU A 206 8.53 24.86 -21.76
N PHE A 207 8.64 23.55 -21.50
CA PHE A 207 9.61 22.65 -22.09
C PHE A 207 9.03 21.64 -23.10
N ILE A 208 7.71 21.49 -23.20
CA ILE A 208 6.99 20.52 -24.06
C ILE A 208 6.00 21.20 -25.00
#